data_AF-A0A0Q9Z7R6-F1
#
_entry.id   AF-A0A0Q9Z7R6-F1
#
_cell.length_a   1.000
_cell.length_b   1.000
_cell.length_c   1.000
_cell.angle_alpha   90.00
_cell.angle_beta   90.00
_cell.angle_gamma   90.00
#
_symmetry.space_group_name_H-M   'P 1'
#
loop_
_entity.id
_entity.type
_entity.pdbx_description
1 polymer ?
#
loop_
_entity_poly.entity_id
_entity_poly.type
_entity_poly.pdbx_seq_one_letter_code
_entity_poly.pdbx_strand_id
1 'polypeptide(L)'
;MSFDLFKYLTTLGFIYIYGRLILHYGKMFWAYMMNERILWNTKIEKPRILFMGMGLGVMHLAFYSRYTIESDTLIVLAISFLVFLAGFFLSILPWTDKFKNSIQSQKSAGSLKKNKNFNLKISEDQAQKLYHNLMKYDLLNIEKTSLLDFRNVLSKDWDAHNSKIHFNMDGPSSREFYEFLSQTFPKNTMTIKNLFITSDLVLRANGKKYKYNTLKNAHTRTPYSKNNQALNKIFQDLR
;
A
#
# COMPACT_ATOMS: atom_id res chain seq x y z
N MET A 1 -29.63 49.14 -7.61
CA MET A 1 -28.72 48.00 -7.36
C MET A 1 -27.94 47.77 -8.65
N SER A 2 -26.65 48.11 -8.71
CA SER A 2 -25.83 47.77 -9.88
C SER A 2 -25.51 46.28 -9.85
N PHE A 3 -25.75 45.61 -10.97
CA PHE A 3 -25.48 44.18 -11.10
C PHE A 3 -23.98 43.97 -11.32
N ASP A 4 -23.25 43.62 -10.26
CA ASP A 4 -21.83 43.28 -10.35
C ASP A 4 -21.67 41.80 -10.72
N LEU A 5 -21.64 41.54 -12.03
CA LEU A 5 -21.49 40.20 -12.60
C LEU A 5 -20.25 39.47 -12.05
N PHE A 6 -19.13 40.19 -11.82
CA PHE A 6 -17.91 39.60 -11.30
C PHE A 6 -18.11 39.08 -9.88
N LYS A 7 -18.74 39.88 -9.02
CA LYS A 7 -19.05 39.47 -7.65
C LYS A 7 -19.92 38.23 -7.60
N TYR A 8 -20.98 38.17 -8.42
CA TYR A 8 -21.86 37.01 -8.45
C TYR A 8 -21.14 35.74 -8.92
N LEU A 9 -20.40 35.82 -10.03
CA LEU A 9 -19.68 34.66 -10.59
C LEU A 9 -18.59 34.15 -9.63
N THR A 10 -17.82 35.04 -9.03
CA THR A 10 -16.77 34.66 -8.06
C THR A 10 -17.37 34.07 -6.79
N THR A 11 -18.48 34.63 -6.29
CA THR A 11 -19.19 34.09 -5.12
C THR A 11 -19.71 32.67 -5.38
N LEU A 12 -20.31 32.42 -6.55
CA LEU A 12 -20.73 31.07 -6.95
C LEU A 12 -19.55 30.11 -7.02
N GLY A 13 -18.41 30.57 -7.55
CA GLY A 13 -17.16 29.81 -7.58
C GLY A 13 -16.68 29.41 -6.18
N PHE A 14 -16.69 30.34 -5.23
CA PHE A 14 -16.34 30.05 -3.83
C PHE A 14 -17.32 29.08 -3.18
N ILE A 15 -18.63 29.29 -3.32
CA ILE A 15 -19.66 28.40 -2.79
C ILE A 15 -19.43 26.98 -3.30
N TYR A 16 -19.15 26.82 -4.59
CA TYR A 16 -18.89 25.52 -5.18
C TYR A 16 -17.67 24.82 -4.56
N ILE A 17 -16.53 25.51 -4.46
CA ILE A 17 -15.29 24.92 -3.91
C ILE A 17 -15.45 24.61 -2.42
N TYR A 18 -15.97 25.55 -1.62
CA TYR A 18 -16.18 25.36 -0.18
C TYR A 18 -17.24 24.31 0.13
N GLY A 19 -18.34 24.28 -0.62
CA GLY A 19 -19.36 23.23 -0.49
C GLY A 19 -18.78 21.84 -0.74
N ARG A 20 -17.96 21.70 -1.78
CA ARG A 20 -17.28 20.43 -2.08
C ARG A 20 -16.29 20.02 -1.00
N LEU A 21 -15.56 20.98 -0.45
CA LEU A 21 -14.66 20.81 0.69
C LEU A 21 -15.38 20.23 1.90
N ILE A 22 -16.50 20.85 2.30
CA ILE A 22 -17.30 20.43 3.44
C ILE A 22 -17.89 19.04 3.19
N LEU A 23 -18.42 18.77 1.99
CA LEU A 23 -19.01 17.46 1.68
C LEU A 23 -17.99 16.32 1.76
N HIS A 24 -16.76 16.54 1.28
CA HIS A 24 -15.73 15.51 1.25
C HIS A 24 -15.02 15.35 2.60
N TYR A 25 -14.52 16.45 3.16
CA TYR A 25 -13.74 16.40 4.40
C TYR A 25 -14.60 16.48 5.66
N GLY A 26 -15.84 16.97 5.58
CA GLY A 26 -16.77 16.98 6.71
C GLY A 26 -17.13 15.57 7.16
N LYS A 27 -17.29 14.62 6.23
CA LYS A 27 -17.46 13.19 6.58
C LYS A 27 -16.25 12.64 7.34
N MET A 28 -15.04 13.03 6.94
CA MET A 28 -13.81 12.60 7.60
C MET A 28 -13.66 13.22 8.98
N PHE A 29 -14.01 14.50 9.12
CA PHE A 29 -14.04 15.19 10.41
C PHE A 29 -15.08 14.57 11.36
N TRP A 30 -16.26 14.23 10.85
CA TRP A 30 -17.29 13.55 11.64
C TRP A 30 -16.84 12.16 12.11
N ALA A 31 -16.29 11.35 11.21
CA ALA A 31 -15.74 10.03 11.56
C ALA A 31 -14.63 10.13 12.61
N TYR A 32 -13.78 11.16 12.52
CA TYR A 32 -12.77 11.46 13.54
C TYR A 32 -13.40 11.79 14.90
N MET A 33 -14.41 12.67 14.94
CA MET A 33 -15.12 13.04 16.16
C MET A 33 -15.84 11.86 16.82
N MET A 34 -16.34 10.91 16.02
CA MET A 34 -17.03 9.70 16.49
C MET A 34 -16.09 8.51 16.77
N ASN A 35 -14.77 8.72 16.70
CA ASN A 35 -13.76 7.68 16.89
C ASN A 35 -13.94 6.45 15.96
N GLU A 36 -14.48 6.69 14.76
CA GLU A 36 -14.65 5.67 13.73
C GLU A 36 -13.35 5.46 12.94
N ARG A 37 -13.19 4.29 12.31
CA ARG A 37 -12.01 4.02 11.47
C ARG A 37 -12.04 4.87 10.20
N ILE A 38 -11.10 5.81 10.11
CA ILE A 38 -10.95 6.72 8.97
C ILE A 38 -10.17 6.03 7.84
N LEU A 39 -10.81 5.84 6.68
CA LEU A 39 -10.16 5.35 5.46
C LEU A 39 -9.48 6.49 4.71
N TRP A 40 -8.38 7.00 5.26
CA TRP A 40 -7.61 8.12 4.67
C TRP A 40 -6.48 7.63 3.76
N ASN A 41 -6.64 7.81 2.43
CA ASN A 41 -5.56 7.52 1.49
C ASN A 41 -4.58 8.71 1.39
N THR A 42 -3.59 8.72 2.27
CA THR A 42 -2.54 9.76 2.33
C THR A 42 -1.88 10.08 0.99
N LYS A 43 -1.79 9.12 0.05
CA LYS A 43 -1.11 9.31 -1.23
C LYS A 43 -1.91 10.15 -2.22
N ILE A 44 -3.23 10.18 -2.10
CA ILE A 44 -4.12 10.95 -2.99
C ILE A 44 -4.54 12.24 -2.30
N GLU A 45 -4.87 12.17 -1.00
CA GLU A 45 -5.40 13.30 -0.27
C GLU A 45 -4.35 14.40 -0.02
N LYS A 46 -3.06 14.04 0.21
CA LYS A 46 -2.00 15.06 0.40
C LYS A 46 -1.81 15.95 -0.85
N PRO A 47 -1.62 15.40 -2.06
CA PRO A 47 -1.62 16.21 -3.28
C PRO A 47 -2.92 16.99 -3.46
N ARG A 48 -4.08 16.38 -3.22
CA ARG A 48 -5.37 17.05 -3.39
C ARG A 48 -5.49 18.30 -2.53
N ILE A 49 -5.13 18.22 -1.25
CA ILE A 49 -5.17 19.35 -0.32
C ILE A 49 -4.21 20.45 -0.78
N LEU A 50 -3.03 20.09 -1.27
CA LEU A 50 -2.04 21.06 -1.75
C LEU A 50 -2.55 21.86 -2.95
N PHE A 51 -3.05 21.17 -3.99
CA PHE A 51 -3.61 21.84 -5.18
C PHE A 51 -4.82 22.70 -4.84
N MET A 52 -5.68 22.22 -3.95
CA MET A 52 -6.86 22.94 -3.50
C MET A 52 -6.51 24.15 -2.63
N GLY A 53 -5.54 24.03 -1.73
CA GLY A 53 -5.05 25.15 -0.92
C GLY A 53 -4.38 26.23 -1.78
N MET A 54 -3.57 25.82 -2.76
CA MET A 54 -2.96 26.73 -3.73
C MET A 54 -4.04 27.42 -4.60
N GLY A 55 -4.98 26.65 -5.13
CA GLY A 55 -6.07 27.19 -5.96
C GLY A 55 -6.97 28.16 -5.20
N LEU A 56 -7.37 27.82 -3.96
CA LEU A 56 -8.12 28.71 -3.08
C LEU A 56 -7.35 29.97 -2.74
N GLY A 57 -6.04 29.87 -2.48
CA GLY A 57 -5.17 31.03 -2.25
C GLY A 57 -5.19 31.99 -3.44
N VAL A 58 -5.03 31.46 -4.66
CA VAL A 58 -5.09 32.25 -5.90
C VAL A 58 -6.47 32.90 -6.09
N MET A 59 -7.56 32.16 -5.83
CA MET A 59 -8.92 32.71 -5.92
C MET A 59 -9.14 33.87 -4.93
N HIS A 60 -8.70 33.73 -3.68
CA HIS A 60 -8.83 34.79 -2.67
C HIS A 60 -7.97 36.01 -3.02
N LEU A 61 -6.75 35.81 -3.50
CA LEU A 61 -5.88 36.90 -3.94
C LEU A 61 -6.48 37.66 -5.13
N ALA A 62 -7.05 36.95 -6.11
CA ALA A 62 -7.70 37.58 -7.27
C ALA A 62 -8.96 38.37 -6.90
N PHE A 63 -9.75 37.84 -5.95
CA PHE A 63 -10.92 38.54 -5.42
C PHE A 63 -10.50 39.79 -4.64
N TYR A 64 -9.54 39.64 -3.73
CA TYR A 64 -9.02 40.75 -2.92
C TYR A 64 -8.38 41.86 -3.77
N SER A 65 -7.54 41.49 -4.74
CA SER A 65 -6.88 42.46 -5.62
C SER A 65 -7.89 43.27 -6.43
N ARG A 66 -8.99 42.65 -6.91
CA ARG A 66 -10.04 43.36 -7.65
C ARG A 66 -10.68 44.50 -6.85
N TYR A 67 -10.88 44.31 -5.54
CA TYR A 67 -11.49 45.32 -4.67
C TYR A 67 -10.49 46.30 -4.07
N THR A 68 -9.19 46.02 -4.19
CA THR A 68 -8.12 46.90 -3.69
C THR A 68 -7.58 47.82 -4.78
N ILE A 69 -7.64 47.39 -6.05
CA ILE A 69 -7.18 48.18 -7.19
C ILE A 69 -8.33 49.12 -7.62
N GLU A 70 -8.11 50.43 -7.52
CA GLU A 70 -9.09 51.48 -7.87
C GLU A 70 -9.37 51.59 -9.39
N SER A 71 -8.63 50.87 -10.24
CA SER A 71 -8.83 50.88 -11.68
C SER A 71 -10.02 50.01 -12.10
N ASP A 72 -11.08 50.65 -12.57
CA ASP A 72 -12.26 50.00 -13.16
C ASP A 72 -12.15 49.78 -14.68
N THR A 73 -10.94 49.68 -15.20
CA THR A 73 -10.74 49.35 -16.63
C THR A 73 -11.20 47.92 -16.92
N LEU A 74 -11.84 47.72 -18.08
CA LEU A 74 -12.28 46.39 -18.53
C LEU A 74 -11.11 45.38 -18.59
N ILE A 75 -9.89 45.86 -18.84
CA ILE A 75 -8.67 45.05 -18.88
C ILE A 75 -8.36 44.48 -17.50
N VAL A 76 -8.36 45.31 -16.45
CA VAL A 76 -8.10 44.87 -15.07
C VAL A 76 -9.18 43.90 -14.61
N LEU A 77 -10.44 44.13 -14.99
CA LEU A 77 -11.55 43.21 -14.74
C LEU A 77 -11.32 41.85 -15.40
N ALA A 78 -10.97 41.83 -16.69
CA ALA A 78 -10.72 40.61 -17.45
C ALA A 78 -9.53 39.81 -16.88
N ILE A 79 -8.43 40.49 -16.53
CA ILE A 79 -7.25 39.85 -15.92
C ILE A 79 -7.62 39.23 -14.57
N SER A 80 -8.30 39.99 -13.70
CA SER A 80 -8.71 39.49 -12.37
C SER A 80 -9.60 38.25 -12.50
N PHE A 81 -10.50 38.24 -13.48
CA PHE A 81 -11.36 37.11 -13.77
C PHE A 81 -10.58 35.89 -14.30
N LEU A 82 -9.62 36.09 -15.21
CA LEU A 82 -8.76 35.01 -15.70
C LEU A 82 -7.92 34.38 -14.59
N VAL A 83 -7.35 35.19 -13.70
CA VAL A 83 -6.59 34.68 -12.54
C VAL A 83 -7.50 33.91 -11.60
N PHE A 84 -8.72 34.41 -11.36
CA PHE A 84 -9.72 33.69 -10.57
C PHE A 84 -10.07 32.33 -11.19
N LEU A 85 -10.30 32.28 -12.51
CA LEU A 85 -10.58 31.03 -13.24
C LEU A 85 -9.41 30.05 -13.17
N ALA A 86 -8.16 30.54 -13.22
CA ALA A 86 -6.98 29.69 -13.05
C ALA A 86 -6.95 29.07 -11.64
N GLY A 87 -7.20 29.85 -10.59
CA GLY A 87 -7.30 29.35 -9.21
C GLY A 87 -8.46 28.36 -9.02
N PHE A 88 -9.60 28.63 -9.65
CA PHE A 88 -10.76 27.74 -9.67
C PHE A 88 -10.43 26.40 -10.36
N PHE A 89 -9.77 26.45 -11.51
CA PHE A 89 -9.34 25.25 -12.23
C PHE A 89 -8.35 24.42 -11.42
N LEU A 90 -7.35 25.05 -10.79
CA LEU A 90 -6.42 24.39 -9.87
C LEU A 90 -7.14 23.70 -8.70
N SER A 91 -8.24 24.28 -8.21
CA SER A 91 -9.05 23.70 -7.14
C SER A 91 -9.94 22.54 -7.61
N ILE A 92 -10.28 22.48 -8.90
CA ILE A 92 -11.11 21.41 -9.50
C ILE A 92 -10.27 20.21 -9.95
N LEU A 93 -9.08 20.46 -10.50
CA LEU A 93 -8.20 19.43 -11.05
C LEU A 93 -8.07 18.19 -10.15
N PRO A 94 -7.86 18.31 -8.83
CA PRO A 94 -7.68 17.16 -7.93
C PRO A 94 -8.88 16.22 -7.78
N TRP A 95 -10.05 16.66 -8.23
CA TRP A 95 -11.30 15.91 -8.16
C TRP A 95 -11.59 15.12 -9.43
N THR A 96 -10.75 15.26 -10.46
CA THR A 96 -10.91 14.53 -11.71
C THR A 96 -10.33 13.12 -11.61
N ASP A 97 -10.96 12.17 -12.31
CA ASP A 97 -10.40 10.82 -12.43
C ASP A 97 -9.03 10.81 -13.10
N LYS A 98 -8.78 11.78 -13.99
CA LYS A 98 -7.46 11.98 -14.61
C LYS A 98 -6.38 12.27 -13.56
N PHE A 99 -6.65 13.14 -12.59
CA PHE A 99 -5.71 13.42 -11.49
C PHE A 99 -5.51 12.21 -10.59
N LYS A 100 -6.59 11.53 -10.22
CA LYS A 100 -6.51 10.29 -9.42
C LYS A 100 -5.65 9.26 -10.14
N ASN A 101 -5.90 9.06 -11.43
CA ASN A 101 -5.17 8.12 -12.26
C ASN A 101 -3.73 8.55 -12.50
N SER A 102 -3.41 9.84 -12.65
CA SER A 102 -2.03 10.32 -12.86
C SER A 102 -1.17 10.16 -11.60
N ILE A 103 -1.73 10.47 -10.43
CA ILE A 103 -1.05 10.27 -9.13
C ILE A 103 -0.93 8.77 -8.82
N GLN A 104 -1.91 7.97 -9.23
CA GLN A 104 -1.89 6.52 -9.04
C GLN A 104 -1.03 5.77 -10.08
N SER A 105 -0.90 6.30 -11.31
CA SER A 105 -0.10 5.75 -12.41
C SER A 105 1.36 6.17 -12.35
N GLN A 106 1.70 7.20 -11.57
CA GLN A 106 3.07 7.43 -11.10
C GLN A 106 3.60 6.33 -10.15
N LYS A 107 2.86 5.23 -9.96
CA LYS A 107 3.48 3.93 -9.70
C LYS A 107 4.47 3.65 -10.84
N SER A 108 5.74 3.98 -10.62
CA SER A 108 6.93 3.52 -11.35
C SER A 108 6.61 2.69 -12.60
N ALA A 109 6.87 3.25 -13.78
CA ALA A 109 7.19 2.43 -14.95
C ALA A 109 8.26 1.41 -14.52
N GLY A 110 7.84 0.16 -14.28
CA GLY A 110 8.61 -0.81 -13.49
C GLY A 110 7.80 -1.77 -12.62
N SER A 111 6.46 -1.77 -12.69
CA SER A 111 5.65 -2.85 -12.13
C SER A 111 4.90 -3.58 -13.24
N LEU A 112 5.64 -4.39 -14.03
CA LEU A 112 5.09 -5.65 -14.52
C LEU A 112 4.27 -6.24 -13.38
N LYS A 113 3.02 -6.65 -13.63
CA LYS A 113 2.25 -7.49 -12.71
C LYS A 113 3.11 -8.71 -12.37
N LYS A 114 3.96 -8.61 -11.35
CA LYS A 114 4.55 -9.78 -10.71
C LYS A 114 3.37 -10.43 -10.03
N ASN A 115 2.95 -11.59 -10.53
CA ASN A 115 2.27 -12.57 -9.70
C ASN A 115 3.10 -12.72 -8.42
N LYS A 116 2.70 -12.00 -7.37
CA LYS A 116 3.31 -12.05 -6.05
C LYS A 116 2.52 -13.09 -5.27
N ASN A 117 2.72 -14.34 -5.67
CA ASN A 117 2.03 -15.49 -5.12
C ASN A 117 3.04 -16.65 -5.07
N PHE A 118 2.95 -17.47 -4.03
CA PHE A 118 3.68 -18.74 -3.94
C PHE A 118 3.20 -19.75 -4.98
N ASN A 119 1.89 -19.78 -5.26
CA ASN A 119 1.15 -20.66 -6.16
C ASN A 119 1.69 -22.09 -6.11
N LEU A 120 2.10 -22.52 -4.92
CA LEU A 120 2.55 -23.87 -4.69
C LEU A 120 1.34 -24.76 -4.97
N LYS A 121 1.46 -25.59 -6.01
CA LYS A 121 0.53 -26.69 -6.26
C LYS A 121 0.77 -27.78 -5.22
N ILE A 122 0.53 -27.44 -3.96
CA ILE A 122 0.57 -28.34 -2.81
C ILE A 122 -0.82 -28.89 -2.58
N SER A 123 -0.96 -30.20 -2.37
CA SER A 123 -2.25 -30.77 -1.98
C SER A 123 -2.59 -30.39 -0.54
N GLU A 124 -3.87 -30.44 -0.16
CA GLU A 124 -4.30 -30.18 1.22
C GLU A 124 -3.61 -31.13 2.22
N ASP A 125 -3.48 -32.42 1.87
CA ASP A 125 -2.78 -33.42 2.69
C ASP A 125 -1.29 -33.09 2.87
N GLN A 126 -0.61 -32.66 1.81
CA GLN A 126 0.81 -32.26 1.89
C GLN A 126 1.00 -30.99 2.73
N ALA A 127 0.12 -30.00 2.58
CA ALA A 127 0.19 -28.78 3.39
C ALA A 127 -0.06 -29.06 4.87
N GLN A 128 -1.03 -29.94 5.16
CA GLN A 128 -1.33 -30.39 6.52
C GLN A 128 -0.16 -31.17 7.12
N LYS A 129 0.40 -32.16 6.40
CA LYS A 129 1.58 -32.91 6.84
C LYS A 129 2.77 -32.00 7.11
N LEU A 130 3.05 -31.05 6.20
CA LEU A 130 4.15 -30.10 6.38
C LEU A 130 3.96 -29.25 7.64
N TYR A 131 2.76 -28.74 7.87
CA TYR A 131 2.44 -27.96 9.08
C TYR A 131 2.65 -28.78 10.36
N HIS A 132 2.09 -30.00 10.44
CA HIS A 132 2.20 -30.86 11.62
C HIS A 132 3.64 -31.29 11.88
N ASN A 133 4.40 -31.57 10.82
CA ASN A 133 5.80 -31.93 10.93
C ASN A 133 6.66 -30.74 11.39
N LEU A 134 6.44 -29.54 10.85
CA LEU A 134 7.12 -28.32 11.35
C LEU A 134 6.79 -28.03 12.82
N MET A 135 5.55 -28.28 13.23
CA MET A 135 5.11 -28.17 14.62
C MET A 135 5.83 -29.19 15.52
N LYS A 136 5.92 -30.46 15.10
CA LYS A 136 6.56 -31.54 15.86
C LYS A 136 8.02 -31.26 16.21
N TYR A 137 8.75 -30.58 15.33
CA TYR A 137 10.15 -30.20 15.53
C TYR A 137 10.34 -28.78 16.08
N ASP A 138 9.28 -28.12 16.56
CA ASP A 138 9.30 -26.74 17.08
C ASP A 138 9.91 -25.72 16.09
N LEU A 139 9.65 -25.89 14.80
CA LEU A 139 10.12 -25.00 13.73
C LEU A 139 9.08 -23.92 13.38
N LEU A 140 7.86 -24.05 13.91
CA LEU A 140 6.72 -23.16 13.66
C LEU A 140 6.12 -22.67 14.98
N ASN A 141 5.82 -21.38 15.05
CA ASN A 141 5.12 -20.80 16.19
C ASN A 141 3.61 -21.02 16.07
N ILE A 142 3.10 -22.01 16.80
CA ILE A 142 1.70 -22.47 16.74
C ILE A 142 0.74 -21.40 17.29
N GLU A 143 1.16 -20.63 18.29
CA GLU A 143 0.33 -19.58 18.90
C GLU A 143 0.00 -18.45 17.91
N LYS A 144 0.88 -18.22 16.93
CA LYS A 144 0.75 -17.10 15.97
C LYS A 144 0.48 -17.54 14.54
N THR A 145 0.50 -18.82 14.23
CA THR A 145 0.27 -19.34 12.88
C THR A 145 -0.64 -20.54 12.95
N SER A 146 -1.88 -20.34 12.52
CA SER A 146 -2.84 -21.43 12.34
C SER A 146 -2.54 -22.23 11.06
N LEU A 147 -3.08 -23.45 10.98
CA LEU A 147 -3.04 -24.26 9.75
C LEU A 147 -3.66 -23.53 8.56
N LEU A 148 -4.76 -22.79 8.79
CA LEU A 148 -5.42 -21.99 7.76
C LEU A 148 -4.50 -20.87 7.25
N ASP A 149 -3.80 -20.20 8.16
CA ASP A 149 -2.85 -19.14 7.79
C ASP A 149 -1.67 -19.69 7.02
N PHE A 150 -1.14 -20.83 7.45
CA PHE A 150 -0.06 -21.53 6.76
C PHE A 150 -0.43 -21.88 5.32
N ARG A 151 -1.63 -22.44 5.12
CA ARG A 151 -2.14 -22.77 3.79
C ARG A 151 -2.39 -21.55 2.93
N ASN A 152 -3.06 -20.53 3.48
CA ASN A 152 -3.35 -19.31 2.74
C ASN A 152 -2.06 -18.70 2.21
N VAL A 153 -1.05 -18.58 3.08
CA VAL A 153 0.26 -18.07 2.67
C VAL A 153 0.85 -18.94 1.57
N LEU A 154 0.88 -20.27 1.65
CA LEU A 154 1.55 -21.08 0.62
C LEU A 154 0.77 -21.23 -0.71
N SER A 155 -0.56 -21.13 -0.70
CA SER A 155 -1.39 -21.52 -1.84
C SER A 155 -2.13 -20.35 -2.52
N LYS A 156 -2.34 -19.22 -1.82
CA LYS A 156 -3.13 -18.09 -2.33
C LYS A 156 -2.27 -16.87 -2.63
N ASP A 157 -2.85 -15.93 -3.37
CA ASP A 157 -2.24 -14.63 -3.62
C ASP A 157 -1.99 -13.89 -2.31
N TRP A 158 -0.79 -13.31 -2.16
CA TRP A 158 -0.36 -12.67 -0.91
C TRP A 158 -1.25 -11.50 -0.48
N ASP A 159 -1.81 -10.78 -1.45
CA ASP A 159 -2.68 -9.64 -1.22
C ASP A 159 -4.15 -10.03 -0.98
N ALA A 160 -4.51 -11.31 -1.15
CA ALA A 160 -5.88 -11.80 -0.98
C ALA A 160 -6.22 -12.18 0.47
N HIS A 161 -5.23 -12.24 1.36
CA HIS A 161 -5.41 -12.66 2.74
C HIS A 161 -4.48 -11.89 3.69
N ASN A 162 -4.84 -11.83 4.98
CA ASN A 162 -4.02 -11.20 6.02
C ASN A 162 -3.19 -12.22 6.82
N SER A 163 -3.15 -13.48 6.38
CA SER A 163 -2.43 -14.58 7.04
C SER A 163 -0.91 -14.40 7.03
N LYS A 164 -0.24 -14.84 8.12
CA LYS A 164 1.22 -14.79 8.27
C LYS A 164 1.77 -16.06 8.91
N ILE A 165 2.95 -16.47 8.45
CA ILE A 165 3.70 -17.60 9.01
C ILE A 165 4.81 -17.07 9.91
N HIS A 166 4.86 -17.56 11.14
CA HIS A 166 5.89 -17.25 12.12
C HIS A 166 6.75 -18.48 12.36
N PHE A 167 7.97 -18.47 11.84
CA PHE A 167 8.91 -19.57 12.04
C PHE A 167 9.76 -19.37 13.30
N ASN A 168 9.99 -20.47 14.02
CA ASN A 168 10.98 -20.60 15.09
C ASN A 168 12.36 -20.98 14.52
N MET A 169 12.61 -20.64 13.25
CA MET A 169 13.84 -20.99 12.54
C MET A 169 14.84 -19.84 12.50
N ASP A 170 16.12 -20.17 12.65
CA ASP A 170 17.23 -19.26 12.40
C ASP A 170 17.48 -19.06 10.89
N GLY A 171 18.44 -18.20 10.55
CA GLY A 171 18.79 -17.90 9.16
C GLY A 171 19.20 -19.15 8.36
N PRO A 172 20.15 -19.97 8.86
CA PRO A 172 20.53 -21.24 8.25
C PRO A 172 19.35 -22.21 8.07
N SER A 173 18.54 -22.48 9.10
CA SER A 173 17.40 -23.41 8.99
C SER A 173 16.36 -22.92 7.98
N SER A 174 16.11 -21.60 7.95
CA SER A 174 15.18 -20.99 6.99
C SER A 174 15.66 -21.10 5.54
N ARG A 175 16.97 -21.02 5.33
CA ARG A 175 17.59 -21.22 4.01
C ARG A 175 17.41 -22.67 3.55
N GLU A 176 17.74 -23.63 4.41
CA GLU A 176 17.58 -25.06 4.11
C GLU A 176 16.11 -25.44 3.87
N PHE A 177 15.19 -24.92 4.69
CA PHE A 177 13.76 -25.10 4.49
C PHE A 177 13.35 -24.70 3.07
N TYR A 178 13.82 -23.54 2.58
CA TYR A 178 13.54 -23.11 1.21
C TYR A 178 14.16 -24.04 0.16
N GLU A 179 15.39 -24.51 0.38
CA GLU A 179 16.04 -25.42 -0.57
C GLU A 179 15.29 -26.75 -0.69
N PHE A 180 14.87 -27.33 0.44
CA PHE A 180 14.03 -28.54 0.44
C PHE A 180 12.65 -28.28 -0.17
N LEU A 181 12.03 -27.13 0.12
CA LEU A 181 10.75 -26.74 -0.48
C LEU A 181 10.85 -26.62 -2.00
N SER A 182 11.91 -25.99 -2.52
CA SER A 182 12.17 -25.87 -3.96
C SER A 182 12.45 -27.21 -4.63
N GLN A 183 13.15 -28.13 -3.94
CA GLN A 183 13.41 -29.48 -4.45
C GLN A 183 12.14 -30.33 -4.51
N THR A 184 11.31 -30.30 -3.45
CA THR A 184 10.06 -31.08 -3.39
C THR A 184 9.00 -30.54 -4.36
N PHE A 185 9.00 -29.23 -4.63
CA PHE A 185 8.05 -28.59 -5.56
C PHE A 185 8.76 -27.88 -6.72
N PRO A 186 9.31 -28.62 -7.71
CA PRO A 186 10.16 -28.06 -8.76
C PRO A 186 9.44 -27.13 -9.75
N LYS A 187 8.10 -27.20 -9.82
CA LYS A 187 7.28 -26.26 -10.62
C LYS A 187 7.20 -24.85 -10.00
N ASN A 188 7.77 -24.65 -8.82
CA ASN A 188 7.83 -23.38 -8.13
C ASN A 188 8.95 -22.50 -8.70
N THR A 189 8.60 -21.38 -9.34
CA THR A 189 9.55 -20.41 -9.92
C THR A 189 10.06 -19.38 -8.91
N MET A 190 9.71 -19.54 -7.64
CA MET A 190 10.01 -18.57 -6.60
C MET A 190 11.48 -18.62 -6.16
N THR A 191 12.06 -17.44 -5.89
CA THR A 191 13.38 -17.29 -5.25
C THR A 191 13.27 -17.14 -3.74
N ILE A 192 14.35 -17.44 -3.00
CA ILE A 192 14.41 -17.23 -1.54
C ILE A 192 14.06 -15.79 -1.12
N LYS A 193 14.47 -14.82 -1.95
CA LYS A 193 14.18 -13.40 -1.71
C LYS A 193 12.67 -13.15 -1.76
N ASN A 194 11.96 -13.81 -2.67
CA ASN A 194 10.52 -13.69 -2.77
C ASN A 194 9.83 -14.28 -1.53
N LEU A 195 10.23 -15.46 -1.06
CA LEU A 195 9.64 -16.13 0.12
C LEU A 195 9.81 -15.32 1.40
N PHE A 196 11.03 -14.89 1.72
CA PHE A 196 11.32 -14.32 3.05
C PHE A 196 11.37 -12.80 3.11
N ILE A 197 11.55 -12.13 1.96
CA ILE A 197 11.79 -10.68 1.92
C ILE A 197 10.66 -9.95 1.20
N THR A 198 10.31 -10.38 -0.01
CA THR A 198 9.30 -9.70 -0.84
C THR A 198 7.87 -9.99 -0.38
N SER A 199 7.61 -11.19 0.17
CA SER A 199 6.26 -11.56 0.62
C SER A 199 5.78 -10.74 1.81
N ASP A 200 6.67 -10.46 2.76
CA ASP A 200 6.33 -9.93 4.09
C ASP A 200 5.34 -10.80 4.91
N LEU A 201 5.10 -12.03 4.45
CA LEU A 201 4.16 -12.97 5.08
C LEU A 201 4.88 -13.97 5.98
N VAL A 202 6.20 -14.15 5.79
CA VAL A 202 7.03 -15.07 6.56
C VAL A 202 7.93 -14.28 7.51
N LEU A 203 7.68 -14.45 8.80
CA LEU A 203 8.33 -13.73 9.89
C LEU A 203 9.02 -14.69 10.85
N ARG A 204 9.93 -14.15 11.66
CA ARG A 204 10.52 -14.87 12.80
C ARG A 204 9.51 -14.95 13.94
N ALA A 205 9.76 -15.83 14.91
CA ALA A 205 8.99 -15.97 16.15
C ALA A 205 8.68 -14.63 16.87
N ASN A 206 9.65 -13.71 16.85
CA ASN A 206 9.54 -12.37 17.44
C ASN A 206 8.81 -11.34 16.57
N GLY A 207 8.21 -11.75 15.45
CA GLY A 207 7.53 -10.88 14.49
C GLY A 207 8.45 -10.04 13.60
N LYS A 208 9.78 -10.13 13.77
CA LYS A 208 10.73 -9.41 12.92
C LYS A 208 10.93 -10.14 11.60
N LYS A 209 11.22 -9.36 10.55
CA LYS A 209 11.53 -9.87 9.22
C LYS A 209 12.90 -10.55 9.18
N TYR A 210 13.04 -11.52 8.29
CA TYR A 210 14.36 -12.05 7.94
C TYR A 210 15.18 -11.01 7.17
N LYS A 211 16.50 -10.98 7.42
CA LYS A 211 17.42 -10.15 6.65
C LYS A 211 17.96 -10.96 5.49
N TYR A 212 17.89 -10.43 4.27
CA TYR A 212 18.34 -11.12 3.06
C TYR A 212 19.81 -11.55 3.14
N ASN A 213 20.70 -10.66 3.60
CA ASN A 213 22.13 -10.96 3.72
C ASN A 213 22.40 -12.12 4.69
N THR A 214 21.58 -12.28 5.74
CA THR A 214 21.70 -13.40 6.67
C THR A 214 21.32 -14.73 6.02
N LEU A 215 20.31 -14.73 5.13
CA LEU A 215 19.91 -15.94 4.39
C LEU A 215 20.91 -16.28 3.29
N LYS A 216 21.40 -15.27 2.55
CA LYS A 216 22.38 -15.44 1.46
C LYS A 216 23.72 -15.97 1.97
N ASN A 217 24.21 -15.42 3.09
CA ASN A 217 25.52 -15.75 3.65
C ASN A 217 25.45 -16.88 4.69
N ALA A 218 24.33 -17.60 4.79
CA ALA A 218 24.20 -18.67 5.78
C ALA A 218 25.18 -19.82 5.50
N HIS A 219 25.28 -20.26 4.23
CA HIS A 219 26.11 -21.39 3.83
C HIS A 219 27.62 -21.13 3.98
N THR A 220 28.06 -19.87 3.84
CA THR A 220 29.47 -19.51 4.03
C THR A 220 29.90 -19.53 5.50
N ARG A 221 28.97 -19.51 6.45
CA ARG A 221 29.25 -19.52 7.89
C ARG A 221 28.97 -20.88 8.52
N THR A 222 27.93 -21.57 8.05
CA THR A 222 27.51 -22.89 8.51
C THR A 222 26.98 -23.67 7.30
N PRO A 223 27.68 -24.72 6.83
CA PRO A 223 27.25 -25.51 5.67
C PRO A 223 25.87 -26.16 5.87
N TYR A 224 25.61 -26.61 7.11
CA TYR A 224 24.34 -27.20 7.53
C TYR A 224 23.81 -26.54 8.80
N SER A 225 22.48 -26.41 8.89
CA SER A 225 21.82 -25.91 10.11
C SER A 225 21.72 -27.00 11.18
N LYS A 226 21.49 -26.59 12.42
CA LYS A 226 21.21 -27.52 13.54
C LYS A 226 19.96 -28.37 13.27
N ASN A 227 19.03 -27.86 12.48
CA ASN A 227 17.77 -28.52 12.16
C ASN A 227 17.79 -29.27 10.82
N ASN A 228 18.96 -29.43 10.18
CA ASN A 228 19.09 -30.04 8.86
C ASN A 228 18.48 -31.45 8.81
N GLN A 229 18.82 -32.31 9.79
CA GLN A 229 18.28 -33.67 9.86
C GLN A 229 16.77 -33.70 10.04
N ALA A 230 16.24 -32.78 10.87
CA ALA A 230 14.81 -32.65 11.07
C ALA A 230 14.12 -32.22 9.78
N LEU A 231 14.58 -31.13 9.15
CA LEU A 231 14.05 -30.63 7.88
C LEU A 231 14.09 -31.70 6.78
N ASN A 232 15.20 -32.41 6.64
CA ASN A 232 15.31 -33.48 5.65
C ASN A 232 14.24 -34.58 5.88
N LYS A 233 14.03 -35.01 7.13
CA LYS A 233 12.95 -35.97 7.46
C LYS A 233 11.56 -35.42 7.12
N ILE A 234 11.28 -34.17 7.52
CA ILE A 234 9.99 -33.50 7.23
C ILE A 234 9.67 -33.53 5.74
N PHE A 235 10.65 -33.22 4.88
CA PHE A 235 10.45 -33.16 3.44
C PHE A 235 10.52 -34.51 2.73
N GLN A 236 11.15 -35.53 3.34
CA GLN A 236 11.05 -36.92 2.87
C GLN A 236 9.64 -37.48 3.08
N ASP A 237 9.01 -37.19 4.22
CA ASP A 237 7.64 -37.63 4.53
C ASP A 237 6.55 -37.01 3.63
N LEU A 238 6.92 -36.00 2.82
CA LEU A 238 6.03 -35.28 1.89
C LEU A 238 6.10 -35.80 0.45
N ARG A 239 7.09 -36.62 0.13
CA ARG A 239 7.26 -37.27 -1.18
C ARG A 239 6.37 -38.50 -1.28
#